data_AF-A0A087U8S9-F1
#
_entry.id   AF-A0A087U8S9-F1
#
_cell.length_a   1.000
_cell.length_b   1.000
_cell.length_c   1.000
_cell.angle_alpha   90.00
_cell.angle_beta   90.00
_cell.angle_gamma   90.00
#
_symmetry.space_group_name_H-M   'P 1'
#
loop_
_entity.id
_entity.type
_entity.pdbx_description
1 polymer ?
#
loop_
_entity_poly.entity_id
_entity_poly.type
_entity_poly.pdbx_seq_one_letter_code
_entity_poly.pdbx_strand_id
1 'polypeptide(L)'
;MQISSNDELVSETKLYPSEVQNVSCTTISKNSTLNISWDVPWNLQFMNFSSIEYELWLQAVESNEIQAFLMRKQIFRFSMNSSSNLYYVWIRCHVDGRIGPFNSNPFICHQ
;
A
#
# COMPACT_ATOMS: atom_id res chain seq x y z
N MET A 1 25.74 50.05 -3.40
CA MET A 1 24.36 49.53 -3.42
C MET A 1 24.38 48.30 -4.32
N GLN A 2 24.66 47.13 -3.73
CA GLN A 2 24.76 45.87 -4.47
C GLN A 2 23.39 45.20 -4.46
N ILE A 3 22.86 44.92 -5.65
CA ILE A 3 21.70 44.06 -5.87
C ILE A 3 22.27 42.69 -6.25
N SER A 4 22.03 41.67 -5.44
CA SER A 4 22.05 40.27 -5.88
C SER A 4 21.60 39.36 -4.74
N SER A 5 20.39 38.81 -4.87
CA SER A 5 20.17 37.36 -4.88
C SER A 5 18.67 37.13 -5.06
N ASN A 6 18.29 36.82 -6.30
CA ASN A 6 17.02 36.15 -6.56
C ASN A 6 17.12 34.75 -5.93
N ASP A 7 16.71 34.62 -4.67
CA ASP A 7 16.35 33.32 -4.12
C ASP A 7 15.03 32.92 -4.80
N GLU A 8 15.15 32.31 -5.98
CA GLU A 8 14.07 31.50 -6.53
C GLU A 8 13.79 30.40 -5.52
N LEU A 9 12.66 30.53 -4.80
CA LEU A 9 12.00 29.45 -4.08
C LEU A 9 11.60 28.39 -5.12
N VAL A 10 12.57 27.56 -5.52
CA VAL A 10 12.30 26.30 -6.20
C VAL A 10 11.58 25.44 -5.18
N SER A 11 10.24 25.46 -5.23
CA SER A 11 9.42 24.44 -4.61
C SER A 11 9.82 23.12 -5.26
N GLU A 12 10.76 22.41 -4.64
CA GLU A 12 11.06 21.03 -5.02
C GLU A 12 9.74 20.26 -4.92
N THR A 13 9.17 19.94 -6.09
CA THR A 13 7.92 19.20 -6.15
C THR A 13 8.22 17.81 -5.59
N LYS A 14 7.86 17.58 -4.32
CA LYS A 14 8.08 16.29 -3.67
C LYS A 14 7.20 15.26 -4.35
N LEU A 15 7.82 14.29 -5.01
CA LEU A 15 7.14 13.10 -5.50
C LEU A 15 6.62 12.28 -4.32
N TYR A 16 5.40 11.76 -4.44
CA TYR A 16 4.77 10.83 -3.50
C TYR A 16 4.60 9.48 -4.21
N PRO A 17 4.66 8.34 -3.48
CA PRO A 17 4.36 7.04 -4.07
C PRO A 17 2.97 7.04 -4.72
N SER A 18 2.84 6.45 -5.90
CA SER A 18 1.54 6.22 -6.52
C SER A 18 0.77 5.09 -5.81
N GLU A 19 -0.45 4.81 -6.26
CA GLU A 19 -1.15 3.57 -5.91
C GLU A 19 -0.28 2.35 -6.25
N VAL A 20 -0.40 1.28 -5.44
CA VAL A 20 0.19 -0.02 -5.77
C VAL A 20 -0.54 -0.65 -6.95
N GLN A 21 0.13 -1.54 -7.67
CA GLN A 21 -0.41 -2.16 -8.88
C GLN A 21 -0.50 -3.68 -8.73
N ASN A 22 -1.25 -4.32 -9.63
CA ASN A 22 -1.30 -5.78 -9.78
C ASN A 22 -1.53 -6.53 -8.46
N VAL A 23 -2.47 -6.02 -7.64
CA VAL A 23 -2.88 -6.71 -6.41
C VAL A 23 -3.46 -8.08 -6.80
N SER A 24 -3.00 -9.12 -6.11
CA SER A 24 -3.41 -10.51 -6.35
C SER A 24 -3.67 -11.22 -5.03
N CYS A 25 -4.74 -12.00 -4.98
CA CYS A 25 -5.09 -12.83 -3.84
C CYS A 25 -5.06 -14.31 -4.25
N THR A 26 -4.42 -15.14 -3.44
CA THR A 26 -4.43 -16.59 -3.58
C THR A 26 -4.74 -17.25 -2.24
N THR A 27 -5.68 -18.19 -2.25
CA THR A 27 -6.00 -18.96 -1.05
C THR A 27 -5.26 -20.28 -1.04
N ILE A 28 -4.63 -20.59 0.09
CA ILE A 28 -4.10 -21.92 0.37
C ILE A 28 -5.16 -22.67 1.20
N SER A 29 -5.95 -23.53 0.54
CA SER A 29 -7.08 -24.23 1.19
C SER A 29 -6.66 -25.14 2.35
N LYS A 30 -5.42 -25.67 2.33
CA LYS A 30 -4.91 -26.59 3.36
C LYS A 30 -4.86 -25.97 4.76
N ASN A 31 -4.70 -24.65 4.86
CA ASN A 31 -4.53 -23.95 6.12
C ASN A 31 -5.34 -22.64 6.19
N SER A 32 -6.35 -22.50 5.34
CA SER A 32 -7.20 -21.30 5.25
C SER A 32 -6.40 -19.99 5.24
N THR A 33 -5.28 -19.98 4.51
CA THR A 33 -4.41 -18.79 4.45
C THR A 33 -4.68 -18.02 3.17
N LEU A 34 -5.01 -16.74 3.33
CA LEU A 34 -5.08 -15.77 2.25
C LEU A 34 -3.70 -15.14 2.04
N ASN A 35 -3.11 -15.35 0.88
CA ASN A 35 -1.90 -14.64 0.45
C ASN A 35 -2.32 -13.47 -0.44
N ILE A 36 -1.93 -12.27 -0.04
CA ILE A 36 -2.13 -11.04 -0.80
C ILE A 36 -0.77 -10.57 -1.26
N SER A 37 -0.61 -10.24 -2.53
CA SER A 37 0.62 -9.69 -3.11
C SER A 37 0.32 -8.54 -4.06
N TRP A 38 1.30 -7.68 -4.29
CA TRP A 38 1.17 -6.49 -5.14
C TRP A 38 2.52 -6.10 -5.73
N ASP A 39 2.49 -5.20 -6.71
CA ASP A 39 3.69 -4.60 -7.27
C ASP A 39 4.03 -3.27 -6.59
N VAL A 40 5.32 -2.92 -6.64
CA VAL A 40 5.81 -1.62 -6.19
C VAL A 40 5.16 -0.49 -7.00
N PRO A 41 4.84 0.68 -6.41
CA PRO A 41 4.34 1.81 -7.17
C PRO A 41 5.32 2.20 -8.29
N TRP A 42 4.79 2.39 -9.50
CA TRP A 42 5.59 2.56 -10.72
C TRP A 42 6.53 3.76 -10.66
N ASN A 43 6.17 4.79 -9.91
CA ASN A 43 6.92 6.03 -9.85
C ASN A 43 8.04 6.02 -8.80
N LEU A 44 8.17 4.97 -7.99
CA LEU A 44 9.26 4.86 -7.01
C LEU A 44 10.64 4.85 -7.65
N GLN A 45 10.76 4.39 -8.91
CA GLN A 45 12.01 4.43 -9.66
C GLN A 45 12.53 5.86 -9.91
N PHE A 46 11.66 6.88 -9.77
CA PHE A 46 12.02 8.30 -9.91
C PHE A 46 12.24 8.98 -8.55
N MET A 47 12.23 8.22 -7.45
CA MET A 47 12.35 8.71 -6.10
C MET A 47 13.64 8.19 -5.46
N ASN A 48 14.40 9.08 -4.83
CA ASN A 48 15.47 8.68 -3.92
C ASN A 48 14.86 8.41 -2.55
N PHE A 49 15.02 7.19 -2.04
CA PHE A 49 14.51 6.80 -0.72
C PHE A 49 15.39 5.76 -0.03
N SER A 50 15.30 5.71 1.30
CA SER A 50 16.04 4.79 2.17
C SER A 50 15.15 3.67 2.72
N SER A 51 13.86 3.94 2.88
CA SER A 51 12.90 3.01 3.46
C SER A 51 11.60 2.95 2.66
N ILE A 52 11.03 1.75 2.60
CA ILE A 52 9.73 1.49 1.99
C ILE A 52 8.92 0.58 2.89
N GLU A 53 7.69 0.99 3.15
CA GLU A 53 6.71 0.25 3.92
C GLU A 53 5.36 0.29 3.20
N TYR A 54 4.52 -0.70 3.49
CA TYR A 54 3.18 -0.83 2.95
C TYR A 54 2.22 -0.99 4.10
N GLU A 55 1.17 -0.17 4.06
CA GLU A 55 0.04 -0.29 4.97
C GLU A 55 -1.08 -0.99 4.25
N LEU A 56 -1.49 -2.13 4.79
CA LEU A 56 -2.59 -2.93 4.28
C LEU A 56 -3.74 -2.88 5.28
N TRP A 57 -4.91 -2.45 4.82
CA TRP A 57 -6.16 -2.55 5.55
C TRP A 57 -6.94 -3.75 5.01
N LEU A 58 -7.41 -4.58 5.94
CA LEU A 58 -8.17 -5.78 5.66
C LEU A 58 -9.49 -5.71 6.41
N GLN A 59 -10.59 -5.95 5.71
CA GLN A 59 -11.92 -6.03 6.28
C GLN A 59 -12.65 -7.23 5.72
N ALA A 60 -13.18 -8.10 6.57
CA ALA A 60 -14.08 -9.15 6.14
C ALA A 60 -15.43 -8.51 5.75
N VAL A 61 -16.02 -8.88 4.62
CA VAL A 61 -17.18 -8.15 4.05
C VAL A 61 -18.40 -8.17 4.98
N GLU A 62 -18.58 -9.24 5.74
CA GLU A 62 -19.64 -9.38 6.74
C GLU A 62 -19.32 -8.71 8.09
N SER A 63 -18.13 -8.14 8.25
CA SER A 63 -17.69 -7.40 9.44
C SER A 63 -17.51 -5.91 9.16
N ASN A 64 -17.76 -5.08 10.17
CA ASN A 64 -17.43 -3.65 10.15
C ASN A 64 -16.05 -3.35 10.76
N GLU A 65 -15.32 -4.38 11.17
CA GLU A 65 -13.99 -4.25 11.76
C GLU A 65 -12.92 -4.22 10.67
N ILE A 66 -12.11 -3.16 10.70
CA ILE A 66 -10.96 -3.00 9.80
C ILE A 66 -9.68 -3.28 10.60
N GLN A 67 -8.87 -4.19 10.09
CA GLN A 67 -7.54 -4.49 10.63
C GLN A 67 -6.47 -3.84 9.75
N ALA A 68 -5.54 -3.12 10.36
CA ALA A 68 -4.45 -2.45 9.66
C ALA A 68 -3.09 -3.09 10.00
N PHE A 69 -2.28 -3.30 8.98
CA PHE A 69 -0.97 -3.94 9.08
C PHE A 69 0.08 -3.11 8.35
N LEU A 70 1.28 -3.00 8.92
CA LEU A 70 2.42 -2.33 8.31
C LEU A 70 3.53 -3.34 8.03
N MET A 71 4.08 -3.36 6.81
CA MET A 71 5.09 -4.35 6.41
C MET A 71 6.04 -3.83 5.33
N ARG A 72 7.22 -4.44 5.21
CA ARG A 72 8.26 -4.06 4.22
C ARG A 72 8.26 -4.88 2.95
N LYS A 73 7.49 -5.97 2.92
CA LYS A 73 7.42 -6.90 1.78
C LYS A 73 6.12 -6.69 1.03
N GLN A 74 6.15 -6.94 -0.28
CA GLN A 74 4.97 -6.87 -1.15
C GLN A 74 4.09 -8.14 -1.07
N ILE A 75 4.06 -8.76 0.10
CA ILE A 75 3.28 -9.97 0.37
C ILE A 75 2.80 -9.96 1.82
N PHE A 76 1.52 -10.25 1.99
CA PHE A 76 0.85 -10.40 3.27
C PHE A 76 0.19 -11.78 3.34
N ARG A 77 0.28 -12.42 4.51
CA ARG A 77 -0.36 -13.71 4.77
C ARG A 77 -1.31 -13.55 5.93
N PHE A 78 -2.57 -13.87 5.70
CA PHE A 78 -3.61 -13.78 6.70
C PHE A 78 -4.24 -15.15 6.92
N SER A 79 -4.25 -15.60 8.17
CA SER A 79 -5.02 -16.79 8.55
C SER A 79 -6.49 -16.40 8.65
N MET A 80 -7.29 -16.82 7.68
CA MET A 80 -8.71 -16.50 7.63
C MET A 80 -9.45 -17.19 8.77
N ASN A 81 -10.51 -16.54 9.27
CA ASN A 81 -11.50 -17.25 10.07
C ASN A 81 -12.32 -18.16 9.15
N SER A 82 -12.95 -19.19 9.68
CA SER A 82 -13.75 -20.14 8.89
C SER A 82 -15.12 -19.59 8.46
N SER A 83 -15.47 -18.36 8.82
CA SER A 83 -16.81 -17.79 8.61
C SER A 83 -16.88 -16.74 7.50
N SER A 84 -15.75 -16.21 7.03
CA SER A 84 -15.69 -15.14 6.03
C SER A 84 -15.13 -15.66 4.71
N ASN A 85 -15.88 -15.49 3.63
CA ASN A 85 -15.46 -15.90 2.29
C ASN A 85 -14.92 -14.75 1.45
N LEU A 86 -15.07 -13.50 1.92
CA LEU A 86 -14.78 -12.29 1.16
C LEU A 86 -14.07 -11.26 2.04
N TYR A 87 -13.04 -10.65 1.49
CA TYR A 87 -12.27 -9.60 2.15
C TYR A 87 -12.08 -8.40 1.24
N TYR A 88 -12.33 -7.20 1.75
CA TYR A 88 -11.88 -5.95 1.15
C TYR A 88 -10.44 -5.66 1.59
N VAL A 89 -9.63 -5.25 0.62
CA VAL A 89 -8.23 -4.94 0.81
C VAL A 89 -7.92 -3.55 0.27
N TRP A 90 -7.31 -2.72 1.11
CA TRP A 90 -6.69 -1.47 0.69
C TRP A 90 -5.20 -1.52 1.02
N ILE A 91 -4.36 -1.06 0.09
CA ILE A 91 -2.91 -1.05 0.24
C ILE A 91 -2.40 0.32 -0.20
N ARG A 92 -1.55 0.94 0.63
CA ARG A 92 -0.81 2.16 0.26
C ARG A 92 0.66 2.04 0.59
N CYS A 93 1.49 2.76 -0.15
CA CYS A 93 2.94 2.76 0.03
C CYS A 93 3.39 3.98 0.85
N HIS A 94 4.32 3.76 1.77
CA HIS A 94 4.99 4.75 2.60
C HIS A 94 6.47 4.75 2.25
N VAL A 95 7.04 5.92 1.95
CA VAL A 95 8.44 6.08 1.57
C VAL A 95 9.04 7.29 2.26
N ASP A 96 9.95 7.07 3.21
CA ASP A 96 10.64 8.13 3.99
C ASP A 96 9.68 9.24 4.48
N GLY A 97 8.52 8.84 5.03
CA GLY A 97 7.49 9.75 5.54
C GLY A 97 6.52 10.32 4.49
N ARG A 98 6.70 10.00 3.20
CA ARG A 98 5.77 10.33 2.11
C ARG A 98 4.77 9.19 1.93
N ILE A 99 3.50 9.48 2.10
CA ILE A 99 2.43 8.49 2.08
C ILE A 99 1.66 8.62 0.76
N GLY A 100 1.65 7.54 -0.01
CA GLY A 100 0.84 7.41 -1.21
C GLY A 100 -0.63 7.15 -0.90
N PRO A 101 -1.52 7.27 -1.89
CA PRO A 101 -2.92 6.93 -1.72
C PRO A 101 -3.11 5.41 -1.55
N PHE A 102 -4.24 5.04 -0.93
CA PHE A 102 -4.77 3.69 -1.10
C PHE A 102 -5.23 3.49 -2.55
N ASN A 103 -5.33 2.24 -3.00
CA ASN A 103 -6.05 1.90 -4.22
C ASN A 103 -7.45 2.52 -4.21
N SER A 104 -7.82 3.15 -5.33
CA SER A 104 -9.08 3.90 -5.46
C SER A 104 -10.34 3.08 -5.15
N ASN A 105 -10.33 1.77 -5.45
CA ASN A 105 -11.39 0.82 -5.08
C ASN A 105 -10.77 -0.34 -4.31
N PRO A 106 -11.40 -0.86 -3.24
CA PRO A 106 -10.90 -2.04 -2.54
C PRO A 106 -10.70 -3.20 -3.50
N PHE A 107 -9.57 -3.91 -3.36
CA PHE A 107 -9.42 -5.20 -3.99
C PHE A 107 -10.25 -6.22 -3.23
N ILE A 108 -11.04 -7.02 -3.94
CA ILE A 108 -11.89 -8.05 -3.33
C ILE A 108 -11.15 -9.37 -3.41
N CYS A 109 -10.71 -9.88 -2.26
CA CYS A 109 -10.17 -11.23 -2.17
C CYS A 109 -11.29 -12.23 -1.83
N HIS A 110 -11.24 -13.39 -2.46
CA HIS A 110 -12.11 -14.52 -2.18
C HIS A 110 -11.32 -15.61 -1.44
N GLN A 111 -11.99 -16.35 -0.56
CA GLN A 111 -11.49 -17.64 -0.08
C GLN A 111 -11.41 -18.65 -1.23
#